data_AF-A0A951XG47-F1
#
_entry.id   AF-A0A951XG47-F1
#
_cell.length_a   1.000
_cell.length_b   1.000
_cell.length_c   1.000
_cell.angle_alpha   90.00
_cell.angle_beta   90.00
_cell.angle_gamma   90.00
#
_symmetry.space_group_name_H-M   'P 1'
#
loop_
_entity.id
_entity.type
_entity.pdbx_description
1 polymer ?
#
loop_
_entity_poly.entity_id
_entity_poly.type
_entity_poly.pdbx_seq_one_letter_code
_entity_poly.pdbx_strand_id
1 'polypeptide(L)' 'MPSKTISLDVHAYERLVATRRPGESFSATITRITLPPPRGTAADLLKLSKSKAWGKGVDWDRVDRAVSRRKRSRDLRPAH' A
#
# COMPACT_ATOMS: atom_id res chain seq x y z
N MET A 1 -15.60 7.62 -9.69
CA MET A 1 -14.31 7.14 -9.16
C MET A 1 -13.83 8.14 -8.12
N PRO A 2 -13.39 7.72 -6.93
CA PRO A 2 -12.77 8.63 -5.97
C PRO A 2 -11.46 9.18 -6.57
N SER A 3 -11.40 10.49 -6.78
CA SER A 3 -10.20 11.19 -7.23
C SER A 3 -9.47 11.79 -6.02
N LYS A 4 -8.14 11.83 -6.09
CA LYS A 4 -7.31 12.58 -5.15
C LYS A 4 -6.50 13.60 -5.93
N THR A 5 -6.54 14.84 -5.49
CA THR A 5 -5.71 15.91 -6.04
C THR A 5 -4.40 15.95 -5.28
N ILE A 6 -3.29 16.04 -6.01
CA ILE A 6 -1.95 16.21 -5.45
C ILE A 6 -1.29 17.40 -6.12
N SER A 7 -0.55 18.18 -5.34
CA SER A 7 0.36 19.19 -5.88
C SER A 7 1.73 18.54 -6.09
N LEU A 8 2.39 18.89 -7.19
CA LEU A 8 3.66 18.29 -7.59
C LEU A 8 4.53 19.33 -8.27
N ASP A 9 5.82 19.23 -8.01
CA ASP A 9 6.83 20.08 -8.65
C ASP A 9 6.83 19.87 -10.17
N VAL A 10 7.10 20.94 -10.91
CA VAL A 10 7.05 20.93 -12.38
C VAL A 10 8.07 19.95 -12.97
N HIS A 11 9.29 19.87 -12.42
CA HIS A 11 10.27 18.90 -12.90
C HIS A 11 9.90 17.47 -12.54
N ALA A 12 9.16 17.26 -11.45
CA ALA A 12 8.60 15.94 -11.14
C ALA A 12 7.50 15.55 -12.13
N TYR A 13 6.64 16.50 -12.52
CA TYR A 13 5.60 16.30 -13.54
C TYR A 13 6.19 15.84 -14.87
N GLU A 14 7.17 16.58 -15.39
CA GLU A 14 7.79 16.32 -16.70
C GLU A 14 8.40 14.93 -16.77
N ARG A 15 9.14 14.53 -15.72
CA ARG A 15 9.71 13.18 -15.62
C ARG A 15 8.63 12.10 -15.63
N LEU A 16 7.51 12.31 -14.95
CA LEU A 16 6.40 11.35 -14.97
C LEU A 16 5.72 11.28 -16.33
N VAL A 17 5.50 12.41 -17.00
CA VAL A 17 4.93 12.45 -18.35
C VAL A 17 5.82 11.72 -19.35
N ALA A 18 7.15 11.90 -19.28
CA ALA A 18 8.10 11.21 -20.16
C ALA A 18 8.03 9.68 -20.04
N THR A 19 7.61 9.16 -18.88
CA THR A 19 7.49 7.71 -18.64
C THR A 19 6.15 7.11 -19.03
N ARG A 20 5.21 7.93 -19.50
CA ARG A 20 3.83 7.52 -19.86
C ARG A 20 3.82 6.71 -21.16
N ARG A 21 3.08 5.60 -21.18
CA ARG A 21 2.86 4.82 -22.41
C ARG A 21 1.70 5.38 -23.25
N PRO A 22 1.67 5.14 -24.58
CA PRO A 22 0.53 5.54 -25.42
C PRO A 22 -0.79 4.98 -24.87
N GLY A 23 -1.81 5.85 -24.72
CA GLY A 23 -3.12 5.49 -24.19
C GLY A 23 -3.20 5.28 -22.67
N GLU A 24 -2.08 5.33 -21.93
CA GLU A 24 -2.06 5.19 -20.47
C GLU A 24 -2.58 6.48 -19.80
N SER A 25 -3.30 6.40 -18.68
CA SER A 25 -3.64 7.60 -17.91
C SER A 25 -2.48 8.02 -17.00
N PHE A 26 -2.47 9.29 -16.56
CA PHE A 26 -1.44 9.77 -15.62
C PHE A 26 -1.46 8.99 -14.29
N SER A 27 -2.65 8.67 -13.78
CA SER A 27 -2.80 7.84 -12.57
C SER A 27 -2.31 6.41 -12.76
N ALA A 28 -2.54 5.81 -13.93
CA ALA A 28 -2.00 4.48 -14.26
C ALA A 28 -0.47 4.50 -14.34
N THR A 29 0.10 5.56 -14.91
CA THR A 29 1.56 5.79 -14.97
C THR A 29 2.16 5.85 -13.56
N ILE A 30 1.60 6.67 -12.66
CA ILE A 30 2.05 6.76 -11.26
C ILE A 30 1.94 5.39 -10.56
N THR A 31 0.80 4.71 -10.72
CA THR A 31 0.54 3.42 -10.08
C THR A 31 1.57 2.39 -10.52
N ARG A 32 1.88 2.32 -11.82
CA ARG A 32 2.88 1.40 -12.38
C ARG A 32 4.30 1.66 -11.87
N ILE A 33 4.66 2.92 -11.63
CA ILE A 33 6.02 3.30 -11.25
C ILE A 33 6.23 3.21 -9.74
N THR A 34 5.23 3.57 -8.95
CA THR A 34 5.37 3.71 -7.49
C THR A 34 4.99 2.46 -6.72
N LEU A 35 4.09 1.64 -7.26
CA LEU A 35 3.68 0.41 -6.58
C LEU A 35 4.41 -0.77 -7.21
N PRO A 36 5.04 -1.66 -6.41
CA PRO A 36 5.42 -2.95 -6.93
C PRO A 36 4.19 -3.60 -7.56
N PRO A 37 4.32 -4.30 -8.71
CA PRO A 37 3.18 -4.92 -9.38
C PRO A 37 2.38 -5.70 -8.33
N PRO A 38 1.06 -5.53 -8.27
CA PRO A 38 0.26 -6.10 -7.20
C PRO A 38 0.50 -7.61 -7.18
N ARG A 39 1.22 -8.08 -6.15
CA ARG A 39 1.59 -9.50 -5.99
C ARG A 39 0.38 -10.38 -5.61
N GLY A 40 -0.80 -9.78 -5.52
CA GLY A 40 -2.07 -10.42 -5.23
C GLY A 40 -3.17 -9.37 -5.12
N THR A 41 -4.39 -9.77 -5.46
CA THR A 41 -5.60 -8.98 -5.27
C THR A 41 -6.15 -9.12 -3.85
N ALA A 42 -7.05 -8.24 -3.44
CA ALA A 42 -7.78 -8.41 -2.17
C ALA A 42 -8.56 -9.74 -2.11
N ALA A 43 -9.01 -10.24 -3.27
CA ALA A 43 -9.65 -11.55 -3.39
C ALA A 43 -8.67 -12.70 -3.11
N ASP A 44 -7.39 -12.56 -3.50
CA ASP A 44 -6.35 -13.55 -3.22
C ASP A 44 -6.04 -13.61 -1.71
N LEU A 45 -6.02 -12.45 -1.04
CA LEU A 45 -5.89 -12.38 0.41
C LEU A 45 -7.09 -13.02 1.13
N LEU A 46 -8.30 -12.80 0.62
CA LEU A 46 -9.52 -13.42 1.16
C LEU A 46 -9.56 -14.93 0.92
N LYS A 47 -9.02 -15.40 -0.21
CA LYS A 47 -8.89 -16.83 -0.50
C LYS A 47 -7.87 -17.48 0.42
N LEU A 48 -6.75 -16.80 0.68
CA LEU A 48 -5.73 -17.24 1.64
C LEU A 48 -6.31 -17.31 3.07
N SER A 49 -7.11 -16.32 3.48
CA SER A 49 -7.71 -16.29 4.81
C SER A 49 -8.75 -17.39 5.05
N LYS A 50 -9.48 -17.76 3.99
CA LYS A 50 -10.43 -18.89 4.01
C LYS A 50 -9.73 -20.24 3.99
N SER A 51 -8.47 -20.31 3.54
CA SER A 51 -7.68 -21.52 3.67
C SER A 51 -7.37 -21.73 5.16
N LYS A 52 -7.78 -22.87 5.73
CA LYS A 52 -7.54 -23.23 7.14
C LYS A 52 -6.06 -23.31 7.55
N ALA A 53 -5.14 -23.03 6.62
CA ALA A 53 -3.70 -22.94 6.85
C ALA A 53 -3.26 -21.54 7.31
N TRP A 54 -4.09 -20.51 7.14
CA TRP A 54 -3.73 -19.16 7.54
C TRP A 54 -3.61 -19.06 9.06
N GLY A 55 -2.40 -18.78 9.55
CA GLY A 55 -2.15 -18.69 11.00
C GLY A 55 -1.89 -20.01 11.71
N LYS A 56 -1.79 -21.14 11.00
CA LYS A 56 -1.47 -22.41 11.64
C LYS A 56 -0.05 -22.37 12.20
N GLY A 57 0.09 -22.47 13.52
CA GLY A 57 1.38 -22.36 14.22
C GLY A 57 1.82 -20.93 14.54
N VAL A 58 0.98 -19.92 14.26
CA VAL A 58 1.24 -18.54 14.69
C VAL A 58 0.73 -18.35 16.12
N ASP A 59 1.60 -17.91 17.01
CA ASP A 59 1.23 -17.43 18.34
C ASP A 59 0.59 -16.03 18.21
N TRP A 60 -0.74 -16.02 18.13
CA TRP A 60 -1.52 -14.81 17.96
C TRP A 60 -1.43 -13.87 19.16
N ASP A 61 -1.18 -14.37 20.37
CA ASP A 61 -1.00 -13.55 21.57
C ASP A 61 0.33 -12.78 21.51
N ARG A 62 1.37 -13.38 20.92
CA ARG A 62 2.64 -12.69 20.67
C ARG A 62 2.47 -11.62 19.60
N VAL A 63 1.71 -11.89 18.55
CA VAL A 63 1.41 -10.91 17.50
C VAL A 63 0.62 -9.73 18.07
N ASP A 64 -0.41 -9.99 18.87
CA ASP A 64 -1.23 -8.94 19.46
C ASP A 64 -0.44 -8.05 20.42
N ARG A 65 0.43 -8.65 21.25
CA ARG A 65 1.37 -7.89 22.10
C ARG A 65 2.30 -6.99 21.28
N ALA A 66 2.82 -7.48 20.16
CA ALA A 66 3.70 -6.69 19.29
C ALA A 66 2.95 -5.53 18.60
N VAL A 67 1.74 -5.77 18.10
CA VAL A 67 0.89 -4.75 17.47
C VAL A 67 0.45 -3.70 18.48
N SER A 68 0.02 -4.12 19.67
CA SER A 68 -0.40 -3.23 20.75
C SER A 68 0.72 -2.33 21.26
N ARG A 69 1.96 -2.85 21.34
CA ARG A 69 3.16 -2.05 21.64
C ARG A 69 3.45 -1.04 20.52
N ARG A 70 3.29 -1.43 19.25
CA ARG A 70 3.48 -0.55 18.10
C ARG A 70 2.45 0.58 18.05
N LYS A 71 1.17 0.30 18.32
CA LYS A 71 0.12 1.35 18.45
C LYS A 71 0.49 2.35 19.55
N ARG A 72 0.80 1.88 20.76
CA ARG A 72 1.27 2.75 21.85
C ARG A 72 2.47 3.60 21.45
N SER A 73 3.47 3.03 20.77
CA SER A 73 4.62 3.80 20.31
C SER A 73 4.30 4.85 19.24
N ARG A 74 3.21 4.65 18.47
CA ARG A 74 2.75 5.58 17.45
C ARG A 74 1.94 6.73 18.06
N ASP A 75 1.11 6.41 19.05
CA ASP A 75 0.29 7.38 19.78
C ASP A 75 1.15 8.29 20.68
N LEU A 76 2.34 7.84 21.06
CA LEU A 76 3.34 8.60 21.83
C LEU A 76 4.28 9.45 20.96
N ARG A 77 4.15 9.46 19.62
CA ARG A 77 4.91 10.39 18.78
C ARG A 77 4.21 11.75 18.78
N PRO A 78 4.85 12.83 19.24
CA PRO A 78 4.30 14.16 19.05
C PRO A 78 4.18 14.42 17.54
N ALA A 79 3.04 14.98 17.13
CA ALA A 79 2.90 15.55 15.80
C ALA A 79 3.85 16.75 15.73
N HIS A 80 4.96 16.58 15.02
CA HIS A 80 5.82 17.67 14.57
C HIS A 80 5.22 18.32 13.33
#